data_AF-A0A959IWX1-F1
#
_entry.id   AF-A0A959IWX1-F1
#
_cell.length_a   1.000
_cell.length_b   1.000
_cell.length_c   1.000
_cell.angle_alpha   90.00
_cell.angle_beta   90.00
_cell.angle_gamma   90.00
#
_symmetry.space_group_name_H-M   'P 1'
#
loop_
_entity.id
_entity.type
_entity.pdbx_description
1 polymer ?
#
loop_
_entity_poly.entity_id
_entity_poly.type
_entity_poly.pdbx_seq_one_letter_code
_entity_poly.pdbx_strand_id
1 'polypeptide(L)'
;MDGVFYIVKHSSDINWQKSVLAKYEELLNDRSTDKPMYAYLSDRINIKLGYAQLYGTQVKNLHYENNEVEFFPIEDSIRIDERRMAFDPEPLEFYKKLILKAYSGRFNDVKK
;
A
#
# COMPACT_ATOMS: atom_id res chain seq x y z
N MET A 1 2.28 -14.58 -9.49
CA MET A 1 3.15 -13.64 -10.24
C MET A 1 3.94 -12.78 -9.25
N ASP A 2 4.32 -13.33 -8.10
CA ASP A 2 4.50 -12.47 -6.92
C ASP A 2 5.95 -11.98 -6.81
N GLY A 3 6.91 -12.76 -7.30
CA GLY A 3 8.33 -12.40 -7.27
C GLY A 3 8.67 -11.12 -8.05
N VAL A 4 8.05 -10.92 -9.22
CA VAL A 4 8.28 -9.72 -10.05
C VAL A 4 7.81 -8.46 -9.31
N PHE A 5 6.65 -8.52 -8.65
CA PHE A 5 6.12 -7.41 -7.86
C PHE A 5 7.10 -6.96 -6.76
N TYR A 6 7.69 -7.91 -6.02
CA TYR A 6 8.66 -7.57 -4.98
C TYR A 6 9.92 -6.91 -5.54
N ILE A 7 10.40 -7.32 -6.71
CA ILE A 7 11.56 -6.67 -7.35
C ILE A 7 11.18 -5.26 -7.81
N VAL A 8 10.05 -5.12 -8.51
CA VAL A 8 9.58 -3.84 -9.07
C VAL A 8 9.34 -2.81 -7.97
N LYS A 9 8.67 -3.19 -6.88
CA LYS A 9 8.36 -2.25 -5.79
C LYS A 9 9.63 -1.72 -5.13
N HIS A 10 10.68 -2.53 -5.01
CA HIS A 10 11.96 -2.09 -4.43
C HIS A 10 12.85 -1.34 -5.43
N SER A 11 12.51 -1.32 -6.72
CA SER A 11 13.25 -0.55 -7.72
C SER A 11 13.16 0.96 -7.49
N SER A 12 14.21 1.68 -7.83
CA SER A 12 14.21 3.15 -7.96
C SER A 12 13.64 3.61 -9.30
N ASP A 13 13.60 2.75 -10.31
CA ASP A 13 13.11 3.06 -11.66
C ASP A 13 11.59 3.22 -11.67
N ILE A 14 11.15 4.48 -11.70
CA ILE A 14 9.72 4.83 -11.74
C ILE A 14 9.05 4.48 -13.07
N ASN A 15 9.79 4.49 -14.18
CA ASN A 15 9.24 4.16 -15.49
C ASN A 15 8.95 2.66 -15.58
N TRP A 16 9.82 1.84 -15.00
CA TRP A 16 9.56 0.41 -14.85
C TRP A 16 8.38 0.12 -13.92
N GLN A 17 8.27 0.84 -12.80
CA GLN A 17 7.08 0.71 -11.93
C GLN A 17 5.80 1.07 -12.68
N LYS A 18 5.79 2.16 -13.46
CA LYS A 18 4.64 2.56 -14.28
C LYS A 18 4.29 1.54 -15.35
N SER A 19 5.28 0.96 -16.03
CA SER A 19 5.02 -0.04 -17.08
C SER A 19 4.46 -1.34 -16.50
N VAL A 20 4.88 -1.73 -15.29
CA VAL A 20 4.28 -2.87 -14.58
C VAL A 20 2.87 -2.53 -14.08
N LEU A 21 2.64 -1.32 -13.56
CA LEU A 21 1.30 -0.88 -13.14
C LEU A 21 0.30 -0.92 -14.30
N ALA A 22 0.68 -0.46 -15.50
CA ALA A 22 -0.16 -0.51 -16.69
C ALA A 22 -0.57 -1.96 -17.05
N LYS A 23 0.34 -2.93 -16.88
CA LYS A 23 0.00 -4.36 -17.06
C LYS A 23 -1.00 -4.85 -16.02
N TYR A 24 -0.88 -4.42 -14.76
CA TYR A 24 -1.90 -4.74 -13.77
C TYR A 24 -3.26 -4.12 -14.13
N GLU A 25 -3.26 -2.88 -14.64
CA GLU A 25 -4.46 -2.16 -15.07
C GLU A 25 -5.25 -2.92 -16.14
N GLU A 26 -4.56 -3.40 -17.19
CA GLU A 26 -5.13 -4.22 -18.26
C GLU A 26 -5.82 -5.48 -17.72
N LEU A 27 -5.31 -6.02 -16.61
CA LEU A 27 -5.78 -7.25 -16.02
C LEU A 27 -6.83 -7.03 -14.92
N LEU A 28 -7.18 -5.79 -14.54
CA LEU A 28 -8.09 -5.54 -13.40
C LEU A 28 -9.50 -6.15 -13.55
N ASN A 29 -9.94 -6.39 -14.79
CA ASN A 29 -11.21 -7.05 -15.09
C ASN A 29 -11.13 -8.59 -15.01
N ASP A 30 -9.91 -9.15 -14.98
CA ASP A 30 -9.67 -10.57 -14.78
C ASP A 30 -9.74 -10.89 -13.28
N ARG A 31 -10.50 -11.93 -12.93
CA ARG A 31 -10.66 -12.41 -11.56
C ARG A 31 -9.35 -12.99 -10.98
N SER A 32 -8.37 -13.29 -11.81
CA SER A 32 -7.06 -13.79 -11.41
C SER A 32 -6.05 -12.70 -11.02
N THR A 33 -6.43 -11.43 -11.17
CA THR A 33 -5.54 -10.30 -10.91
C THR A 33 -5.44 -9.98 -9.44
N ASP A 34 -4.19 -9.83 -8.97
CA ASP A 34 -3.89 -9.35 -7.63
C ASP A 34 -4.12 -7.83 -7.56
N LYS A 35 -5.38 -7.46 -7.34
CA LYS A 35 -5.82 -6.06 -7.14
C LYS A 35 -5.10 -5.38 -5.96
N PRO A 36 -4.78 -6.06 -4.84
CA PRO A 36 -3.92 -5.49 -3.81
C PRO A 36 -2.53 -5.05 -4.30
N MET A 37 -1.90 -5.79 -5.22
CA MET A 37 -0.62 -5.37 -5.83
C MET A 37 -0.77 -4.11 -6.66
N TYR A 38 -1.85 -3.98 -7.44
CA TYR A 38 -2.15 -2.74 -8.16
C TYR A 38 -2.31 -1.56 -7.22
N ALA A 39 -3.14 -1.70 -6.18
CA ALA A 39 -3.39 -0.65 -5.19
C ALA A 39 -2.08 -0.19 -4.53
N TYR A 40 -1.22 -1.14 -4.15
CA TYR A 40 0.07 -0.83 -3.55
C TYR A 40 1.00 -0.06 -4.49
N LEU A 41 1.15 -0.55 -5.72
CA LEU A 41 2.09 0.03 -6.68
C LEU A 41 1.61 1.42 -7.16
N SER A 42 0.31 1.59 -7.33
CA SER A 42 -0.33 2.87 -7.65
C SER A 42 0.00 3.93 -6.58
N ASP A 43 -0.30 3.65 -5.31
CA ASP A 43 -0.03 4.59 -4.21
C ASP A 43 1.47 4.91 -4.08
N ARG A 44 2.34 3.90 -4.27
CA ARG A 44 3.79 4.08 -4.23
C ARG A 44 4.28 5.03 -5.32
N ILE A 45 3.77 4.90 -6.54
CA ILE A 45 4.09 5.79 -7.66
C ILE A 45 3.57 7.19 -7.37
N ASN A 46 2.33 7.32 -6.89
CA ASN A 46 1.74 8.62 -6.55
C ASN A 46 2.59 9.40 -5.56
N ILE A 47 2.99 8.77 -4.45
CA ILE A 47 3.83 9.45 -3.45
C ILE A 47 5.20 9.84 -4.01
N LYS A 48 5.82 8.98 -4.83
CA LYS A 48 7.08 9.32 -5.50
C LYS A 48 6.94 10.53 -6.42
N LEU A 49 5.75 10.78 -6.97
CA LEU A 49 5.44 11.92 -7.82
C LEU A 49 4.87 13.13 -7.05
N GLY A 50 4.72 13.03 -5.72
CA GLY A 50 4.16 14.09 -4.89
C GLY A 50 2.63 14.16 -4.86
N TYR A 51 1.94 13.13 -5.38
CA TYR A 51 0.49 13.02 -5.35
C TYR A 51 -0.01 12.28 -4.11
N ALA A 52 -1.29 12.48 -3.80
CA ALA A 52 -1.98 11.72 -2.76
C ALA A 52 -2.23 10.27 -3.19
N GLN A 53 -2.35 9.41 -2.18
CA GLN A 53 -2.69 8.00 -2.32
C GLN A 53 -4.16 7.82 -2.64
N LEU A 54 -4.50 6.79 -3.42
CA LEU A 54 -5.88 6.40 -3.70
C LEU A 54 -6.38 5.38 -2.68
N TYR A 55 -5.53 4.45 -2.25
CA TYR A 55 -5.90 3.30 -1.43
C TYR A 55 -5.34 3.35 -0.01
N GLY A 56 -4.38 4.23 0.28
CA GLY A 56 -3.77 4.38 1.59
C GLY A 56 -2.87 3.20 1.98
N THR A 57 -2.05 2.69 1.07
CA THR A 57 -1.17 1.54 1.36
C THR A 57 0.21 1.92 1.87
N GLN A 58 0.68 3.14 1.63
CA GLN A 58 2.00 3.61 2.04
C GLN A 58 1.91 4.39 3.36
N VAL A 59 2.67 3.89 4.32
CA VAL A 59 2.84 4.49 5.64
C VAL A 59 3.99 5.50 5.60
N LYS A 60 3.76 6.68 6.15
CA LYS A 60 4.76 7.73 6.33
C LYS A 60 5.52 7.52 7.64
N ASN A 61 4.83 7.34 8.76
CA ASN A 61 5.42 7.09 10.08
C ASN A 61 4.61 6.08 10.88
N LEU A 62 5.29 5.42 11.83
CA LEU A 62 4.68 4.55 12.83
C LEU A 62 5.02 5.06 14.22
N HIS A 63 4.00 5.43 14.98
CA HIS A 63 4.10 5.95 16.34
C HIS A 63 3.64 4.85 17.29
N TYR A 64 4.58 4.07 17.83
CA TYR A 64 4.26 2.89 18.63
C TYR A 64 3.72 3.22 20.01
N GLU A 65 4.17 4.34 20.59
CA GLU A 65 3.81 4.75 21.95
C GLU A 65 2.32 5.08 22.09
N ASN A 66 1.71 5.57 21.02
CA ASN A 66 0.29 5.91 20.96
C ASN A 66 -0.52 4.99 20.02
N ASN A 67 0.09 3.93 19.49
CA ASN A 67 -0.53 3.02 18.51
C ASN A 67 -1.09 3.75 17.28
N GLU A 68 -0.38 4.76 16.77
CA GLU A 68 -0.79 5.51 15.59
C GLU A 68 0.03 5.13 14.35
N VAL A 69 -0.68 5.08 13.22
CA VAL A 69 -0.09 4.90 11.89
C VAL A 69 -0.39 6.17 11.09
N GLU A 70 0.67 6.90 10.75
CA GLU A 70 0.57 8.07 9.89
C GLU A 70 0.76 7.62 8.44
N PHE A 71 -0.27 7.79 7.60
CA PHE A 71 -0.17 7.57 6.17
C PHE A 71 0.31 8.84 5.46
N PHE A 72 0.90 8.69 4.27
CA PHE A 72 1.00 9.81 3.34
C PHE A 72 -0.40 10.34 2.98
N PRO A 73 -0.55 11.57 2.46
CA PRO A 73 -1.84 12.14 2.08
C PRO A 73 -2.68 11.16 1.26
N ILE A 74 -3.98 11.09 1.54
CA ILE A 74 -4.93 10.20 0.88
C ILE A 74 -5.99 11.07 0.20
N GLU A 75 -6.19 10.85 -1.09
CA GLU A 75 -7.24 11.46 -1.88
C GLU A 75 -8.60 11.02 -1.36
N ASP A 76 -9.55 11.93 -1.14
CA ASP A 76 -10.90 11.64 -0.63
C ASP A 76 -10.90 10.54 0.46
N SER A 77 -10.31 10.87 1.61
CA SER A 77 -10.17 9.94 2.74
C SER A 77 -11.51 9.45 3.30
N ILE A 78 -12.61 10.18 3.05
CA ILE A 78 -13.96 9.82 3.49
C ILE A 78 -14.45 8.56 2.77
N ARG A 79 -14.15 8.42 1.48
CA ARG A 79 -14.58 7.28 0.65
C ARG A 79 -13.49 6.22 0.43
N ILE A 80 -12.43 6.25 1.24
CA ILE A 80 -11.31 5.33 1.05
C ILE A 80 -11.71 3.86 1.16
N ASP A 81 -12.59 3.52 2.11
CA ASP A 81 -12.99 2.14 2.34
C ASP A 81 -13.82 1.59 1.18
N GLU A 82 -14.58 2.43 0.45
CA GLU A 82 -15.27 2.02 -0.78
C GLU A 82 -14.27 1.59 -1.85
N ARG A 83 -13.19 2.37 -2.05
CA ARG A 83 -12.12 2.04 -3.01
C ARG A 83 -11.34 0.80 -2.57
N ARG A 84 -11.06 0.68 -1.27
CA ARG A 84 -10.35 -0.47 -0.71
C ARG A 84 -11.16 -1.75 -0.88
N MET A 85 -12.44 -1.74 -0.53
CA MET A 85 -13.29 -2.92 -0.71
C MET A 85 -13.44 -3.34 -2.17
N ALA A 86 -13.37 -2.41 -3.13
CA ALA A 86 -13.43 -2.76 -4.57
C ALA A 86 -12.16 -3.46 -5.10
N PHE A 87 -11.03 -3.29 -4.41
CA PHE A 87 -9.73 -3.85 -4.78
C PHE A 87 -9.29 -5.01 -3.87
N ASP A 88 -10.17 -5.45 -2.97
CA ASP A 88 -9.93 -6.46 -1.95
C ASP A 88 -8.80 -6.18 -0.92
N PRO A 89 -8.40 -4.94 -0.58
CA PRO A 89 -7.85 -4.68 0.75
C PRO A 89 -8.96 -4.47 1.78
N GLU A 90 -8.71 -4.95 3.00
CA GLU A 90 -9.48 -4.60 4.19
C GLU A 90 -9.71 -3.09 4.36
N PRO A 91 -10.73 -2.64 5.11
CA PRO A 91 -10.88 -1.24 5.52
C PRO A 91 -9.60 -0.66 6.14
N LEU A 92 -9.35 0.64 5.96
CA LEU A 92 -8.11 1.30 6.37
C LEU A 92 -7.82 1.12 7.86
N GLU A 93 -8.85 1.20 8.71
CA GLU A 93 -8.71 0.98 10.15
C GLU A 93 -8.28 -0.44 10.52
N PHE A 94 -8.71 -1.45 9.77
CA PHE A 94 -8.24 -2.82 9.98
C PHE A 94 -6.78 -2.96 9.55
N TYR A 95 -6.41 -2.35 8.42
CA TYR A 95 -5.03 -2.34 7.93
C TYR A 95 -4.06 -1.68 8.92
N LYS A 96 -4.47 -0.57 9.54
CA LYS A 96 -3.72 0.07 10.64
C LYS A 96 -3.38 -0.93 11.74
N LYS A 97 -4.36 -1.71 12.19
CA LYS A 97 -4.17 -2.73 13.24
C LYS A 97 -3.20 -3.83 12.80
N LEU A 98 -3.29 -4.26 11.54
CA LEU A 98 -2.37 -5.25 10.97
C LEU A 98 -0.93 -4.73 10.93
N ILE A 99 -0.74 -3.48 10.51
CA ILE A 99 0.59 -2.84 10.50
C ILE A 99 1.14 -2.77 11.92
N LEU A 100 0.38 -2.23 12.88
CA LEU A 100 0.83 -2.12 14.26
C LEU A 100 1.20 -3.49 14.85
N LYS A 101 0.41 -4.52 14.58
CA LYS A 101 0.70 -5.90 15.02
C LYS A 101 1.96 -6.47 14.36
N ALA A 102 2.16 -6.25 13.06
CA ALA A 102 3.31 -6.77 12.34
C ALA A 102 4.63 -6.13 12.80
N TYR A 103 4.58 -4.87 13.23
CA TYR A 103 5.76 -4.12 13.63
C TYR A 103 5.97 -4.09 15.16
N SER A 104 4.95 -4.30 15.99
CA SER A 104 5.10 -4.37 17.46
C SER A 104 5.98 -5.54 17.91
N GLY A 105 5.97 -6.66 17.19
CA GLY A 105 6.86 -7.80 17.45
C GLY A 105 8.34 -7.46 17.30
N ARG A 106 8.71 -6.57 16.35
CA ARG A 106 10.11 -6.19 16.11
C ARG A 106 10.69 -5.27 17.18
N PHE A 107 9.86 -4.52 17.92
CA PHE A 107 10.34 -3.64 18.99
C PHE A 107 10.73 -4.40 20.27
N ASN A 108 10.08 -5.53 20.53
CA ASN A 108 10.38 -6.35 21.72
C ASN A 108 11.73 -7.08 21.61
N ASP A 109 12.23 -7.31 20.40
CA ASP A 109 13.53 -7.95 20.16
C ASP A 109 14.72 -6.97 20.24
N VAL A 110 14.49 -5.66 20.11
CA VAL A 110 15.54 -4.63 20.18
C VAL A 110 15.79 -4.16 21.62
N LYS A 111 14.91 -4.50 22.58
CA LYS A 111 15.04 -4.16 24.00
C LYS A 111 15.63 -5.29 24.88
N LYS A 112 16.13 -6.38 24.28
CA LYS A 112 16.82 -7.46 25.00
C LYS A 112 18.32 -7.41 24.83
#